data_AF-A0A9X2WHH9-F1
#
_entry.id   AF-A0A9X2WHH9-F1
#
_cell.length_a   1.000
_cell.length_b   1.000
_cell.length_c   1.000
_cell.angle_alpha   90.00
_cell.angle_beta   90.00
_cell.angle_gamma   90.00
#
_symmetry.space_group_name_H-M   'P 1'
#
loop_
_entity.id
_entity.type
_entity.pdbx_description
1 polymer ?
#
loop_
_entity_poly.entity_id
_entity_poly.type
_entity_poly.pdbx_seq_one_letter_code
_entity_poly.pdbx_strand_id
1 'polypeptide(L)'
;MWLRLGSLLFAVPGILLLTLYGIEMSAVADCSQSGGFYDFINGVCADQEQVRTSYYQRHSTLVNLMMLLSVIGTFAMVWGMLIKGTTRPAE
;
A
#
# COMPACT_ATOMS: atom_id res chain seq x y z
N MET A 1 17.96 -17.43 2.75
CA MET A 1 16.75 -17.05 3.51
C MET A 1 16.37 -15.59 3.30
N TRP A 2 17.29 -14.64 3.54
CA TRP A 2 17.08 -13.19 3.48
C TRP A 2 16.36 -12.65 2.22
N LEU A 3 16.67 -13.20 1.05
CA LEU A 3 16.00 -12.80 -0.21
C LEU A 3 14.50 -13.09 -0.21
N ARG A 4 14.06 -14.26 0.30
CA ARG A 4 12.64 -14.63 0.35
C ARG A 4 11.86 -13.78 1.35
N LEU A 5 12.48 -13.48 2.49
CA LEU A 5 11.86 -12.66 3.53
C LEU A 5 11.77 -11.20 3.08
N GLY A 6 12.84 -10.66 2.49
CA GLY A 6 12.88 -9.30 1.95
C GLY A 6 11.87 -9.08 0.83
N SER A 7 11.69 -10.06 -0.07
CA SER A 7 10.68 -9.96 -1.14
C SER A 7 9.26 -9.95 -0.58
N LEU A 8 8.98 -10.74 0.46
CA LEU A 8 7.67 -10.76 1.10
C LEU A 8 7.40 -9.42 1.82
N LEU A 9 8.39 -8.94 2.58
CA LEU A 9 8.31 -7.67 3.31
C LEU A 9 8.19 -6.46 2.37
N PHE A 10 8.72 -6.55 1.16
CA PHE A 10 8.57 -5.52 0.13
C PHE A 10 7.19 -5.54 -0.53
N ALA A 11 6.71 -6.72 -0.95
CA ALA A 11 5.51 -6.85 -1.77
C ALA A 11 4.21 -6.77 -0.96
N VAL A 12 4.17 -7.35 0.25
CA VAL A 12 2.96 -7.43 1.07
C VAL A 12 2.39 -6.04 1.41
N PRO A 13 3.18 -5.05 1.85
CA PRO A 13 2.65 -3.71 2.15
C PRO A 13 2.02 -3.03 0.92
N GLY A 14 2.66 -3.16 -0.25
CA GLY A 14 2.15 -2.57 -1.49
C GLY A 14 0.82 -3.19 -1.92
N ILE A 15 0.69 -4.52 -1.86
CA ILE A 15 -0.55 -5.22 -2.18
C ILE A 15 -1.65 -4.81 -1.20
N LEU A 16 -1.37 -4.78 0.11
CA LEU A 16 -2.33 -4.37 1.13
C LEU A 16 -2.87 -2.96 0.88
N LEU A 17 -1.98 -1.99 0.62
CA LEU A 17 -2.37 -0.61 0.34
C LEU A 17 -3.25 -0.51 -0.92
N LEU A 18 -2.90 -1.22 -1.98
CA LEU A 18 -3.69 -1.26 -3.21
C LEU A 18 -5.08 -1.87 -2.98
N THR A 19 -5.17 -2.94 -2.19
CA THR A 19 -6.46 -3.58 -1.87
C THR A 19 -7.35 -2.65 -1.04
N LEU A 20 -6.81 -2.03 0.01
CA LEU A 20 -7.57 -1.09 0.85
C LEU A 20 -8.07 0.11 0.05
N TYR A 21 -7.20 0.68 -0.78
CA TYR A 21 -7.56 1.77 -1.69
C TYR A 21 -8.61 1.34 -2.72
N GLY A 22 -8.46 0.14 -3.30
CA GLY A 22 -9.40 -0.41 -4.28
C GLY A 22 -10.81 -0.60 -3.72
N ILE A 23 -10.92 -1.06 -2.47
CA ILE A 23 -12.23 -1.20 -1.79
C ILE A 23 -12.90 0.17 -1.63
N GLU A 24 -12.16 1.19 -1.19
CA GLU A 24 -12.72 2.55 -1.07
C GLU A 24 -13.15 3.10 -2.44
N MET A 25 -12.31 2.94 -3.47
CA MET A 25 -12.64 3.40 -4.82
C MET A 25 -13.87 2.70 -5.41
N SER A 26 -14.08 1.41 -5.10
CA SER A 26 -15.30 0.70 -5.48
C SER A 26 -16.54 1.32 -4.82
N ALA A 27 -16.49 1.58 -3.51
CA ALA A 27 -17.61 2.18 -2.78
C ALA A 27 -17.92 3.61 -3.26
N VAL A 28 -16.87 4.39 -3.58
CA VAL A 28 -17.01 5.71 -4.20
C VAL A 28 -17.66 5.63 -5.57
N ALA A 29 -17.25 4.66 -6.40
CA ALA A 29 -17.83 4.45 -7.73
C ALA A 29 -19.31 4.08 -7.64
N ASP A 30 -19.68 3.15 -6.75
CA ASP A 30 -21.06 2.74 -6.52
C ASP A 30 -21.94 3.91 -6.07
N CYS A 31 -21.47 4.71 -5.11
CA CYS A 31 -22.19 5.89 -4.62
C CYS A 31 -22.32 6.99 -5.69
N SER A 32 -21.26 7.21 -6.47
CA SER A 32 -21.29 8.16 -7.59
C SER A 32 -22.26 7.71 -8.69
N GLN A 33 -22.38 6.41 -8.91
CA GLN A 33 -23.29 5.84 -9.90
C GLN A 33 -24.77 5.94 -9.47
N SER A 34 -25.04 5.91 -8.15
CA SER A 34 -26.36 6.24 -7.60
C SER A 34 -26.68 7.74 -7.55
N GLY A 35 -25.74 8.60 -7.96
CA GLY A 35 -25.92 10.07 -7.97
C GLY A 35 -25.71 10.75 -6.61
N GLY A 36 -25.13 10.04 -5.62
CA GLY A 36 -24.83 10.59 -4.31
C GLY A 36 -23.39 11.09 -4.18
N PHE A 37 -23.07 11.61 -2.99
CA PHE A 37 -21.74 12.08 -2.62
C PHE A 37 -21.14 11.19 -1.53
N TYR A 38 -19.98 10.59 -1.80
CA TYR A 38 -19.35 9.68 -0.85
C TYR A 38 -18.72 10.44 0.32
N ASP A 39 -19.11 10.11 1.55
CA ASP A 39 -18.52 10.59 2.79
C ASP A 39 -17.29 9.74 3.13
N PHE A 40 -16.11 10.34 2.97
CA PHE A 40 -14.81 9.71 3.24
C PHE A 40 -14.48 9.54 4.73
N ILE A 41 -15.21 10.20 5.63
CA ILE A 41 -15.01 10.06 7.08
C ILE A 41 -15.82 8.89 7.62
N ASN A 42 -17.10 8.81 7.24
CA ASN A 42 -18.02 7.79 7.73
C ASN A 42 -18.15 6.56 6.82
N GLY A 43 -17.66 6.62 5.59
CA GLY A 43 -17.72 5.52 4.62
C GLY A 43 -19.13 5.25 4.10
N VAL A 44 -19.97 6.28 4.00
CA VAL A 44 -21.38 6.19 3.60
C VAL A 44 -21.68 7.09 2.41
N CYS A 45 -22.71 6.74 1.65
CA CYS A 45 -23.21 7.61 0.58
C CYS A 45 -24.17 8.65 1.19
N ALA A 46 -23.88 9.92 1.00
CA ALA A 46 -24.68 11.04 1.49
C ALA A 46 -25.37 11.78 0.33
N ASP A 47 -26.51 12.40 0.62
CA ASP A 47 -27.27 13.19 -0.36
C ASP A 47 -26.71 14.62 -0.57
N GLN A 48 -25.79 15.06 0.30
CA GLN A 48 -25.21 16.41 0.27
C GLN A 48 -23.73 16.37 -0.09
N GLU A 49 -23.26 17.44 -0.73
CA GLU A 49 -21.87 17.57 -1.16
C GLU A 49 -20.89 17.39 0.00
N GLN A 50 -19.96 16.43 -0.15
CA GLN A 50 -18.97 16.08 0.87
C GLN A 50 -17.56 16.52 0.46
N VAL A 51 -16.73 16.80 1.46
CA VAL A 51 -15.32 17.15 1.22
C VAL A 51 -14.55 15.92 0.76
N ARG A 52 -13.99 15.98 -0.45
CA ARG A 52 -13.16 14.90 -0.99
C ARG A 52 -11.78 14.93 -0.31
N THR A 53 -11.54 13.98 0.60
CA THR A 53 -10.22 13.81 1.24
C THR A 53 -9.54 12.53 0.73
N SER A 54 -8.26 12.62 0.39
CA SER A 54 -7.50 11.44 -0.06
C SER A 54 -7.34 10.40 1.06
N TYR A 55 -7.29 9.12 0.68
CA TYR A 55 -6.99 8.02 1.61
C TYR A 55 -5.66 8.23 2.34
N TYR A 56 -4.66 8.75 1.62
CA TYR A 56 -3.34 9.08 2.16
C TYR A 56 -3.40 10.14 3.27
N GLN A 57 -4.20 11.19 3.11
CA GLN A 57 -4.34 12.23 4.13
C GLN A 57 -4.97 11.70 5.42
N ARG A 58 -5.94 10.79 5.31
CA ARG A 58 -6.63 10.20 6.46
C ARG A 58 -5.81 9.13 7.17
N HIS A 59 -5.07 8.32 6.41
CA HIS A 59 -4.30 7.18 6.93
C HIS A 59 -2.79 7.35 6.75
N SER A 60 -2.28 8.58 6.87
CA SER A 60 -0.86 8.89 6.61
C SER A 60 0.09 8.04 7.44
N THR A 61 -0.21 7.79 8.72
CA THR A 61 0.62 6.96 9.60
C THR A 61 0.74 5.52 9.10
N LEU A 62 -0.39 4.92 8.70
CA LEU A 62 -0.43 3.56 8.16
C LEU A 62 0.34 3.48 6.84
N VAL A 63 0.09 4.42 5.91
CA VAL A 63 0.78 4.42 4.62
C VAL A 63 2.29 4.58 4.81
N ASN A 64 2.71 5.51 5.66
CA ASN A 64 4.13 5.74 5.94
C ASN A 64 4.81 4.51 6.56
N LEU A 65 4.15 3.84 7.52
CA LEU A 65 4.68 2.61 8.12
C LEU A 65 4.82 1.49 7.08
N MET A 66 3.82 1.32 6.20
CA MET A 66 3.85 0.35 5.12
C MET A 66 4.96 0.64 4.11
N MET A 67 5.15 1.91 3.74
CA MET A 67 6.28 2.31 2.89
C MET A 67 7.63 2.06 3.56
N LEU A 68 7.75 2.35 4.87
CA LEU A 68 8.98 2.12 5.63
C LEU A 68 9.31 0.62 5.70
N LEU A 69 8.31 -0.23 5.91
CA LEU A 69 8.46 -1.69 5.82
C LEU A 69 8.95 -2.13 4.43
N SER A 70 8.39 -1.59 3.36
CA SER A 70 8.86 -1.89 2.00
C SER A 70 10.31 -1.46 1.78
N VAL A 71 10.73 -0.30 2.30
CA VAL A 71 12.12 0.16 2.24
C VAL A 71 13.05 -0.82 2.97
N ILE A 72 12.68 -1.28 4.17
CA ILE A 72 13.44 -2.31 4.91
C ILE A 72 13.54 -3.60 4.10
N GLY A 73 12.44 -4.03 3.46
CA GLY A 73 12.41 -5.20 2.57
C GLY A 73 13.40 -5.08 1.42
N THR A 74 13.49 -3.90 0.79
CA THR A 74 14.47 -3.60 -0.27
C THR A 74 15.89 -3.72 0.24
N PHE A 75 16.22 -3.14 1.40
CA PHE A 75 17.55 -3.27 1.99
C PHE A 75 17.92 -4.72 2.30
N ALA A 76 16.99 -5.51 2.85
CA ALA A 76 17.19 -6.93 3.11
C ALA A 76 17.45 -7.74 1.82
N MET A 77 16.76 -7.40 0.72
CA MET A 77 16.99 -8.03 -0.58
C MET A 77 18.38 -7.68 -1.14
N VAL A 78 18.77 -6.40 -1.13
CA VAL A 78 20.09 -5.94 -1.58
C VAL A 78 21.19 -6.64 -0.77
N TRP A 79 21.06 -6.69 0.56
CA TRP A 79 22.02 -7.38 1.42
C TRP A 79 22.12 -8.87 1.10
N GLY A 80 20.97 -9.53 0.90
CA GLY A 80 20.93 -10.93 0.49
C GLY A 80 21.60 -11.17 -0.88
N MET A 81 21.49 -10.24 -1.81
CA MET A 81 22.17 -10.32 -3.11
C MET A 81 23.68 -10.14 -2.98
N LEU A 82 24.15 -9.19 -2.16
CA LEU A 82 25.58 -8.95 -1.96
C LEU A 82 26.29 -10.16 -1.34
N ILE A 83 25.69 -10.80 -0.34
CA ILE A 83 26.22 -12.05 0.25
C ILE A 83 26.26 -13.18 -0.78
N LYS A 84 25.23 -13.28 -1.64
CA LYS A 84 25.17 -14.31 -2.68
C LYS A 84 26.12 -14.03 -3.85
N GLY A 85 26.38 -12.77 -4.16
CA GLY A 85 27.29 -12.35 -5.24
C GLY A 85 28.76 -12.56 -4.88
N THR A 86 29.14 -12.29 -3.63
CA THR A 86 30.51 -12.48 -3.11
C THR A 86 30.93 -13.94 -2.95
N THR A 87 29.98 -14.88 -3.00
CA THR A 87 30.24 -16.33 -2.89
C THR A 87 30.32 -17.05 -4.23
N ARG A 88 30.14 -16.34 -5.35
CA ARG A 88 30.34 -16.89 -6.70
C ARG A 88 31.82 -16.80 -7.06
N PRO A 89 32.55 -17.92 -7.26
CA PRO A 89 33.89 -17.85 -7.79
C PRO A 89 33.84 -17.23 -9.19
N ALA A 90 34.79 -16.33 -9.46
CA ALA A 90 35.02 -15.84 -10.81
C ALA A 90 35.56 -17.03 -11.62
N GLU A 91 34.69 -17.62 -12.44
CA GLU A 91 35.07 -18.58 -13.47
C GLU A 91 35.47 -17.82 -14.74
#